data_AF-A0A9P0NUG5-F1
#
_entry.id   AF-A0A9P0NUG5-F1
#
_cell.length_a   1.000
_cell.length_b   1.000
_cell.length_c   1.000
_cell.angle_alpha   90.00
_cell.angle_beta   90.00
_cell.angle_gamma   90.00
#
_symmetry.space_group_name_H-M   'P 1'
#
loop_
_entity.id
_entity.type
_entity.pdbx_description
1 polymer ?
#
loop_
_entity_poly.entity_id
_entity_poly.type
_entity_poly.pdbx_seq_one_letter_code
_entity_poly.pdbx_strand_id
1 'polypeptide(L)'
;MIYKEAQAECQRAAALYKKAHGVHAAAKETVALAEQRFLENRDEWQFDNAWQEMLNHATMKVMEAENEKAESGREHQRRAKICADIEEKLKHEEEKAGRAISKARAYFDEKQLCQEQLNTQKERIESLKRDIIAAKQHYSQTLKNLEQISNEIHEKRRDVLLRGPREPGVGAELNVAFHEGPHKEPAESAHQELPDIANELDKCYIRRTTGASSVNASSATSDRDGNETDDDLDSLEVDSRTAEGKSEDVYVSEYQMGPLSPAKIPVEVRPKEAGS
;
A
#
# COMPACT_ATOMS: atom_id res chain seq x y z
N MET A 1 9.68 -3.62 15.21
CA MET A 1 9.21 -4.15 13.91
C MET A 1 9.39 -5.67 13.83
N ILE A 2 10.57 -6.20 14.15
CA ILE A 2 10.91 -7.64 14.06
C ILE A 2 9.92 -8.56 14.80
N TYR A 3 9.54 -8.26 16.06
CA TYR A 3 8.56 -9.09 16.79
C TYR A 3 7.17 -9.07 16.14
N LYS A 4 6.63 -7.89 15.83
CA LYS A 4 5.31 -7.76 15.18
C LYS A 4 5.26 -8.50 13.83
N GLU A 5 6.34 -8.45 13.07
CA GLU A 5 6.47 -9.18 11.80
C GLU A 5 6.50 -10.69 12.01
N ALA A 6 7.36 -11.19 12.91
CA ALA A 6 7.42 -12.62 13.24
C ALA A 6 6.09 -13.15 13.80
N GLN A 7 5.40 -12.36 14.63
CA GLN A 7 4.08 -12.68 15.15
C GLN A 7 3.04 -12.75 14.03
N ALA A 8 3.02 -11.77 13.12
CA ALA A 8 2.11 -11.76 11.98
C ALA A 8 2.36 -12.95 11.04
N GLU A 9 3.62 -13.32 10.78
CA GLU A 9 3.97 -14.51 10.01
C GLU A 9 3.53 -15.80 10.71
N CYS A 10 3.74 -15.92 12.02
CA CYS A 10 3.30 -17.06 12.81
C CYS A 10 1.77 -17.21 12.74
N GLN A 11 1.01 -16.11 12.90
CA GLN A 11 -0.44 -16.11 12.77
C GLN A 11 -0.89 -16.52 11.35
N ARG A 12 -0.20 -16.03 10.32
CA ARG A 12 -0.48 -16.38 8.92
C ARG A 12 -0.24 -17.87 8.68
N ALA A 13 0.87 -18.42 9.16
CA ALA A 13 1.18 -19.85 9.07
C ALA A 13 0.18 -20.71 9.86
N ALA A 14 -0.26 -20.26 11.04
CA ALA A 14 -1.29 -20.92 11.82
C ALA A 14 -2.64 -20.97 11.08
N ALA A 15 -3.02 -19.87 10.42
CA ALA A 15 -4.24 -19.82 9.61
C ALA A 15 -4.16 -20.77 8.40
N LEU A 16 -3.00 -20.83 7.73
CA LEU A 16 -2.77 -21.77 6.63
C LEU A 16 -2.86 -23.24 7.10
N TYR A 17 -2.24 -23.58 8.23
CA TYR A 17 -2.34 -24.92 8.79
C TYR A 17 -3.78 -25.31 9.13
N LYS A 18 -4.55 -24.40 9.75
CA LYS A 18 -5.99 -24.62 10.02
C LYS A 18 -6.78 -24.84 8.74
N LYS A 19 -6.52 -24.04 7.71
CA LYS A 19 -7.15 -24.22 6.39
C LYS A 19 -6.80 -25.57 5.77
N ALA A 20 -5.52 -25.94 5.73
CA ALA A 20 -5.07 -27.23 5.20
C ALA A 20 -5.67 -28.41 5.99
N HIS A 21 -5.78 -28.28 7.31
CA HIS A 21 -6.46 -29.26 8.15
C HIS A 21 -7.94 -29.42 7.77
N GLY A 22 -8.65 -28.31 7.55
CA GLY A 22 -10.05 -28.34 7.10
C GLY A 22 -10.21 -28.99 5.72
N VAL A 23 -9.32 -28.68 4.77
CA VAL A 23 -9.32 -29.28 3.43
C VAL A 23 -9.11 -30.79 3.49
N HIS A 24 -8.13 -31.25 4.28
CA HIS A 24 -7.89 -32.67 4.46
C HIS A 24 -9.07 -33.40 5.12
N ALA A 25 -9.72 -32.77 6.10
CA ALA A 25 -10.94 -33.33 6.71
C ALA A 25 -12.08 -33.47 5.69
N ALA A 26 -12.33 -32.42 4.88
CA ALA A 26 -13.34 -32.45 3.82
C ALA A 26 -13.02 -33.48 2.71
N ALA A 27 -11.75 -33.64 2.36
CA ALA A 27 -11.31 -34.65 1.39
C ALA A 27 -11.60 -36.07 1.91
N LYS A 28 -11.31 -36.33 3.20
CA LYS A 28 -11.64 -37.62 3.83
C LYS A 28 -13.14 -37.89 3.88
N GLU A 29 -13.93 -36.87 4.22
CA GLU A 29 -15.39 -36.97 4.21
C GLU A 29 -15.91 -37.27 2.79
N THR A 30 -15.32 -36.66 1.76
CA THR A 30 -15.70 -36.92 0.36
C THR A 30 -15.48 -38.39 -0.03
N VAL A 31 -14.35 -38.99 0.37
CA VAL A 31 -14.09 -40.42 0.13
C VAL A 31 -15.08 -41.28 0.92
N ALA A 32 -15.28 -40.99 2.21
CA ALA A 32 -16.21 -41.75 3.06
C ALA A 32 -17.66 -41.71 2.53
N LEU A 33 -18.12 -40.55 2.06
CA LEU A 33 -19.46 -40.41 1.46
C LEU A 33 -19.56 -41.13 0.11
N ALA A 34 -18.50 -41.10 -0.70
CA ALA A 34 -18.46 -41.83 -1.97
C ALA A 34 -18.53 -43.36 -1.73
N GLU A 35 -17.77 -43.86 -0.75
CA GLU A 35 -17.82 -45.26 -0.32
C GLU A 35 -19.21 -45.63 0.20
N GLN A 36 -19.78 -44.82 1.11
CA GLN A 36 -21.11 -45.06 1.66
C GLN A 36 -22.18 -45.14 0.55
N ARG A 37 -22.20 -44.19 -0.39
CA ARG A 37 -23.16 -44.20 -1.50
C ARG A 37 -23.01 -45.41 -2.41
N PHE A 38 -21.77 -45.85 -2.63
CA PHE A 38 -21.52 -47.06 -3.39
C PHE A 38 -22.04 -48.31 -2.65
N LEU A 39 -21.90 -48.37 -1.33
CA LEU A 39 -22.45 -49.44 -0.50
C LEU A 39 -23.99 -49.48 -0.53
N GLU A 40 -24.63 -48.31 -0.50
CA GLU A 40 -26.10 -48.16 -0.51
C GLU A 40 -26.71 -48.55 -1.87
N ASN A 41 -26.00 -48.30 -2.98
CA ASN A 41 -26.46 -48.58 -4.34
C ASN A 41 -25.81 -49.83 -4.97
N ARG A 42 -25.36 -50.80 -4.15
CA ARG A 42 -24.64 -52.00 -4.63
C ARG A 42 -25.40 -52.83 -5.65
N ASP A 43 -26.73 -52.78 -5.62
CA ASP A 43 -27.59 -53.54 -6.54
C ASP A 43 -27.69 -52.89 -7.93
N GLU A 44 -27.47 -51.57 -8.01
CA GLU A 44 -27.54 -50.79 -9.26
C GLU A 44 -26.16 -50.46 -9.82
N TRP A 45 -25.16 -50.24 -8.96
CA TRP A 45 -23.83 -49.78 -9.35
C TRP A 45 -22.83 -50.94 -9.34
N GLN A 46 -22.14 -51.12 -10.46
CA GLN A 46 -21.04 -52.08 -10.57
C GLN A 46 -19.70 -51.39 -10.24
N PHE A 47 -18.76 -52.14 -9.68
CA PHE A 47 -17.37 -51.69 -9.52
C PHE A 47 -16.69 -51.73 -10.90
N ASP A 48 -16.91 -50.69 -11.71
CA ASP A 48 -16.37 -50.57 -13.06
C ASP A 48 -15.09 -49.73 -13.09
N ASN A 49 -14.46 -49.64 -14.27
CA ASN A 49 -13.22 -48.87 -14.44
C ASN A 49 -13.40 -47.38 -14.12
N ALA A 50 -14.56 -46.79 -14.43
CA ALA A 50 -14.82 -45.37 -14.16
C ALA A 50 -14.94 -45.09 -12.65
N TRP A 51 -15.57 -45.98 -11.90
CA TRP A 51 -15.67 -45.86 -10.44
C TRP A 51 -14.32 -46.10 -9.75
N GLN A 52 -13.54 -47.07 -10.23
CA GLN A 52 -12.18 -47.29 -9.74
C GLN A 52 -11.28 -46.06 -9.97
N GLU A 53 -11.37 -45.42 -11.14
CA GLU A 53 -10.65 -44.17 -11.44
C GLU A 53 -11.09 -43.02 -10.52
N MET A 54 -12.40 -42.87 -10.27
CA MET A 54 -12.93 -41.88 -9.33
C MET A 54 -12.34 -42.06 -7.93
N LEU A 55 -12.34 -43.30 -7.41
CA LEU A 55 -11.84 -43.60 -6.07
C LEU A 55 -10.33 -43.39 -5.97
N ASN A 56 -9.58 -43.76 -7.02
CA ASN A 56 -8.15 -43.50 -7.10
C ASN A 56 -7.85 -41.99 -7.05
N HIS A 57 -8.59 -41.18 -7.81
CA HIS A 57 -8.45 -39.72 -7.77
C HIS A 57 -8.81 -39.13 -6.41
N ALA A 58 -9.89 -39.59 -5.79
CA ALA A 58 -10.29 -39.12 -4.46
C ALA A 58 -9.23 -39.49 -3.40
N THR A 59 -8.67 -40.69 -3.50
CA THR A 59 -7.58 -41.17 -2.62
C THR A 59 -6.30 -40.36 -2.81
N MET A 60 -5.91 -40.07 -4.06
CA MET A 60 -4.80 -39.16 -4.37
C MET A 60 -5.00 -37.78 -3.72
N LYS A 61 -6.20 -37.19 -3.86
CA LYS A 61 -6.52 -35.89 -3.25
C LYS A 61 -6.44 -35.90 -1.73
N VAL A 62 -6.86 -36.98 -1.08
CA VAL A 62 -6.69 -37.13 0.39
C VAL A 62 -5.22 -37.17 0.75
N MET A 63 -4.39 -37.89 -0.02
CA MET A 63 -2.95 -37.97 0.20
C MET A 63 -2.26 -36.62 0.00
N GLU A 64 -2.59 -35.89 -1.08
CA GLU A 64 -2.12 -34.53 -1.34
C GLU A 64 -2.50 -33.58 -0.20
N ALA A 65 -3.76 -33.62 0.26
CA ALA A 65 -4.23 -32.78 1.35
C ALA A 65 -3.57 -33.11 2.70
N GLU A 66 -3.26 -34.39 2.97
CA GLU A 66 -2.49 -34.77 4.16
C GLU A 66 -1.03 -34.30 4.08
N ASN A 67 -0.42 -34.36 2.89
CA ASN A 67 0.93 -33.82 2.69
C ASN A 67 0.97 -32.29 2.92
N GLU A 68 0.04 -31.55 2.33
CA GLU A 68 -0.10 -30.09 2.52
C GLU A 68 -0.34 -29.72 3.99
N LYS A 69 -1.18 -30.49 4.70
CA LYS A 69 -1.39 -30.33 6.15
C LYS A 69 -0.11 -30.60 6.93
N ALA A 70 0.67 -31.62 6.57
CA ALA A 70 1.93 -31.92 7.24
C ALA A 70 2.99 -30.83 7.00
N GLU A 71 3.12 -30.33 5.77
CA GLU A 71 4.05 -29.26 5.41
C GLU A 71 3.69 -27.93 6.09
N SER A 72 2.42 -27.50 6.00
CA SER A 72 1.94 -26.30 6.68
C SER A 72 2.06 -26.41 8.21
N GLY A 73 1.89 -27.60 8.78
CA GLY A 73 2.12 -27.86 10.21
C GLY A 73 3.57 -27.67 10.63
N ARG A 74 4.53 -28.19 9.84
CA ARG A 74 5.96 -27.99 10.08
C ARG A 74 6.36 -26.52 9.96
N GLU A 75 5.84 -25.80 8.96
CA GLU A 75 6.11 -24.38 8.79
C GLU A 75 5.54 -23.53 9.93
N HIS A 76 4.31 -23.80 10.36
CA HIS A 76 3.72 -23.15 11.54
C HIS A 76 4.59 -23.37 12.78
N GLN A 77 5.03 -24.60 13.05
CA GLN A 77 5.90 -24.89 14.19
C GLN A 77 7.24 -24.16 14.11
N ARG A 78 7.85 -24.10 12.93
CA ARG A 78 9.09 -23.35 12.69
C ARG A 78 8.91 -21.86 13.01
N ARG A 79 7.84 -21.23 12.49
CA ARG A 79 7.54 -19.81 12.72
C ARG A 79 7.19 -19.53 14.18
N ALA A 80 6.45 -20.43 14.83
CA ALA A 80 6.12 -20.32 16.25
C ALA A 80 7.37 -20.32 17.13
N LYS A 81 8.35 -21.19 16.82
CA LYS A 81 9.63 -21.20 17.53
C LYS A 81 10.39 -19.89 17.37
N ILE A 82 10.50 -19.38 16.14
CA ILE A 82 11.15 -18.10 15.87
C ILE A 82 10.46 -16.96 16.62
N CYS A 83 9.13 -16.93 16.61
CA CYS A 83 8.36 -15.92 17.33
C CYS A 83 8.61 -15.98 18.84
N ALA A 84 8.63 -17.17 19.43
CA ALA A 84 8.92 -17.37 20.86
C ALA A 84 10.34 -16.92 21.22
N ASP A 85 11.35 -17.28 20.42
CA ASP A 85 12.74 -16.87 20.64
C ASP A 85 12.91 -15.34 20.58
N ILE A 86 12.17 -14.66 19.68
CA ILE A 86 12.18 -13.19 19.58
C ILE A 86 11.45 -12.56 20.77
N GLU A 87 10.33 -13.15 21.21
CA GLU A 87 9.55 -12.67 22.35
C GLU A 87 10.37 -12.71 23.65
N GLU A 88 11.10 -13.80 23.87
CA GLU A 88 11.99 -13.93 25.03
C GLU A 88 13.07 -12.85 25.03
N LYS A 89 13.72 -12.63 23.88
CA LYS A 89 14.73 -11.57 23.72
C LYS A 89 14.13 -10.18 23.93
N LEU A 90 12.93 -9.94 23.40
CA LEU A 90 12.22 -8.67 23.57
C LEU A 90 11.96 -8.42 25.04
N LYS A 91 11.39 -9.40 25.74
CA LYS A 91 11.09 -9.32 27.18
C LYS A 91 12.36 -9.05 28.00
N HIS A 92 13.46 -9.74 27.71
CA HIS A 92 14.74 -9.55 28.39
C HIS A 92 15.28 -8.13 28.22
N GLU A 93 15.19 -7.57 27.01
CA GLU A 93 15.64 -6.19 26.75
C GLU A 93 14.68 -5.15 27.34
N GLU A 94 13.38 -5.41 27.35
CA GLU A 94 12.37 -4.57 27.99
C GLU A 94 12.59 -4.49 29.51
N GLU A 95 12.91 -5.60 30.16
CA GLU A 95 13.22 -5.64 31.60
C GLU A 95 14.46 -4.81 31.93
N LYS A 96 15.53 -4.89 31.10
CA LYS A 96 16.74 -4.08 31.30
C LYS A 96 16.52 -2.59 31.05
N ALA A 97 15.73 -2.24 30.03
CA ALA A 97 15.57 -0.86 29.55
C ALA A 97 14.27 -0.18 29.99
N GLY A 98 13.45 -0.80 30.85
CA GLY A 98 12.08 -0.36 31.16
C GLY A 98 11.93 1.11 31.59
N ARG A 99 12.86 1.64 32.40
CA ARG A 99 12.86 3.06 32.80
C ARG A 99 13.13 4.01 31.63
N ALA A 100 14.06 3.65 30.75
CA ALA A 100 14.38 4.45 29.56
C ALA A 100 13.22 4.40 28.56
N ILE A 101 12.62 3.22 28.35
CA ILE A 101 11.42 3.04 27.52
C ILE A 101 10.28 3.93 28.02
N SER A 102 10.03 3.94 29.34
CA SER A 102 8.96 4.75 29.94
C SER A 102 9.17 6.26 29.71
N LYS A 103 10.41 6.75 29.88
CA LYS A 103 10.74 8.17 29.63
C LYS A 103 10.65 8.54 28.14
N ALA A 104 11.08 7.66 27.25
CA ALA A 104 11.11 7.93 25.81
C ALA A 104 9.76 7.74 25.11
N ARG A 105 8.76 7.15 25.78
CA ARG A 105 7.46 6.81 25.19
C ARG A 105 6.77 8.01 24.52
N ALA A 106 6.69 9.15 25.20
CA ALA A 106 6.06 10.35 24.65
C ALA A 106 6.72 10.83 23.33
N TYR A 107 8.05 10.72 23.23
CA TYR A 107 8.77 11.05 22.00
C TYR A 107 8.42 10.10 20.85
N PHE A 108 8.38 8.78 21.11
CA PHE A 108 8.07 7.81 20.06
C PHE A 108 6.61 7.88 19.60
N ASP A 109 5.69 8.18 20.51
CA ASP A 109 4.27 8.38 20.18
C ASP A 109 4.09 9.61 19.26
N GLU A 110 4.73 10.74 19.58
CA GLU A 110 4.69 11.95 18.72
C GLU A 110 5.42 11.73 17.39
N LYS A 111 6.57 11.05 17.41
CA LYS A 111 7.30 10.66 16.19
C LYS A 111 6.41 9.81 15.27
N GLN A 112 5.65 8.87 15.83
CA GLN A 112 4.73 8.04 15.06
C GLN A 112 3.65 8.90 14.40
N LEU A 113 3.04 9.84 15.14
CA LEU A 113 2.03 10.75 14.60
C LEU A 113 2.58 11.57 13.42
N CYS A 114 3.74 12.20 13.59
CA CYS A 114 4.40 12.97 12.52
C CYS A 114 4.72 12.09 11.29
N GLN A 115 5.17 10.86 11.51
CA GLN A 115 5.45 9.91 10.43
C GLN A 115 4.18 9.52 9.66
N GLU A 116 3.07 9.29 10.35
CA GLU A 116 1.76 8.98 9.73
C GLU A 116 1.25 10.14 8.90
N GLN A 117 1.38 11.38 9.39
CA GLN A 117 1.03 12.59 8.65
C GLN A 117 1.88 12.73 7.37
N LEU A 118 3.20 12.53 7.48
CA LEU A 118 4.11 12.59 6.33
C LEU A 118 3.80 11.52 5.29
N ASN A 119 3.51 10.29 5.74
CA ASN A 119 3.11 9.20 4.85
C ASN A 119 1.81 9.54 4.10
N THR A 120 0.82 10.12 4.78
CA THR A 120 -0.43 10.58 4.18
C THR A 120 -0.19 11.63 3.09
N GLN A 121 0.67 12.62 3.36
CA GLN A 121 1.02 13.63 2.36
C GLN A 121 1.77 13.02 1.17
N LYS A 122 2.68 12.07 1.43
CA LYS A 122 3.40 11.34 0.39
C LYS A 122 2.43 10.58 -0.52
N GLU A 123 1.47 9.85 0.05
CA GLU A 123 0.43 9.15 -0.72
C GLU A 123 -0.43 10.10 -1.56
N ARG A 124 -0.80 11.26 -1.00
CA ARG A 124 -1.53 12.31 -1.73
C ARG A 124 -0.74 12.83 -2.92
N ILE A 125 0.55 13.12 -2.74
CA ILE A 125 1.45 13.55 -3.81
C ILE A 125 1.55 12.48 -4.89
N GLU A 126 1.74 11.21 -4.52
CA GLU A 126 1.82 10.11 -5.48
C GLU A 126 0.50 9.90 -6.24
N SER A 127 -0.66 10.15 -5.62
CA SER A 127 -1.94 10.17 -6.32
C SER A 127 -2.01 11.30 -7.34
N LEU A 128 -1.70 12.54 -6.93
CA LEU A 128 -1.72 13.69 -7.83
C LEU A 128 -0.75 13.53 -9.00
N LYS A 129 0.43 12.95 -8.76
CA LYS A 129 1.38 12.61 -9.83
C LYS A 129 0.77 11.64 -10.83
N ARG A 130 0.11 10.58 -10.37
CA ARG A 130 -0.59 9.62 -11.25
C ARG A 130 -1.68 10.32 -12.07
N ASP A 131 -2.46 11.20 -11.46
CA ASP A 131 -3.52 11.94 -12.13
C ASP A 131 -2.98 12.91 -13.19
N ILE A 132 -1.87 13.61 -12.89
CA ILE A 132 -1.18 14.48 -13.84
C ILE A 132 -0.65 13.67 -15.02
N ILE A 133 -0.05 12.50 -14.78
CA ILE A 133 0.45 11.63 -15.85
C ILE A 133 -0.72 11.17 -16.73
N ALA A 134 -1.82 10.73 -16.13
CA ALA A 134 -3.02 10.31 -16.86
C ALA A 134 -3.62 11.46 -17.69
N ALA A 135 -3.71 12.66 -17.13
CA ALA A 135 -4.20 13.85 -17.83
C ALA A 135 -3.29 14.23 -19.02
N LYS A 136 -1.96 14.18 -18.83
CA LYS A 136 -0.99 14.43 -19.92
C LYS A 136 -1.10 13.38 -21.03
N GLN A 137 -1.26 12.11 -20.67
CA GLN A 137 -1.49 11.02 -21.63
C GLN A 137 -2.78 11.26 -22.42
N HIS A 138 -3.87 11.60 -21.73
CA HIS A 138 -5.16 11.91 -22.36
C HIS A 138 -5.06 13.09 -23.32
N TYR A 139 -4.38 14.17 -22.92
CA TYR A 139 -4.14 15.34 -23.76
C TYR A 139 -3.32 14.98 -25.01
N SER A 140 -2.20 14.27 -24.84
CA SER A 140 -1.37 13.81 -25.95
C SER A 140 -2.15 12.91 -26.92
N GLN A 141 -2.97 12.00 -26.40
CA GLN A 141 -3.83 11.15 -27.22
C GLN A 141 -4.86 11.97 -28.00
N THR A 142 -5.47 12.97 -27.36
CA THR A 142 -6.44 13.86 -28.01
C THR A 142 -5.79 14.62 -29.17
N LEU A 143 -4.57 15.15 -28.97
CA LEU A 143 -3.82 15.81 -30.04
C LEU A 143 -3.50 14.88 -31.21
N LYS A 144 -3.06 13.65 -30.94
CA LYS A 144 -2.81 12.64 -31.98
C LYS A 144 -4.09 12.29 -32.74
N ASN A 145 -5.23 12.20 -32.05
CA ASN A 145 -6.51 11.94 -32.70
C ASN A 145 -6.92 13.11 -33.61
N LEU A 146 -6.72 14.36 -33.19
CA LEU A 146 -7.00 15.54 -34.02
C LEU A 146 -6.07 15.60 -35.23
N GLU A 147 -4.78 15.30 -35.05
CA GLU A 147 -3.81 15.18 -36.15
C GLU A 147 -4.24 14.10 -37.14
N GLN A 148 -4.65 12.93 -36.66
CA GLN A 148 -5.16 11.84 -37.49
C GLN A 148 -6.39 12.28 -38.30
N ILE A 149 -7.40 12.87 -37.65
CA ILE A 149 -8.61 13.36 -38.32
C ILE A 149 -8.24 14.41 -39.38
N SER A 150 -7.34 15.34 -39.05
CA SER A 150 -6.85 16.36 -39.98
C SER A 150 -6.21 15.72 -41.21
N ASN A 151 -5.28 14.77 -41.00
CA ASN A 151 -4.60 14.04 -42.06
C ASN A 151 -5.60 13.28 -42.96
N GLU A 152 -6.58 12.58 -42.37
CA GLU A 152 -7.62 11.87 -43.11
C GLU A 152 -8.48 12.82 -43.98
N ILE A 153 -8.85 14.00 -43.45
CA ILE A 153 -9.60 15.01 -44.22
C ILE A 153 -8.75 15.51 -45.40
N HIS A 154 -7.46 15.79 -45.16
CA HIS A 154 -6.55 16.24 -46.20
C HIS A 154 -6.32 15.17 -47.28
N GLU A 155 -6.18 13.90 -46.91
CA GLU A 155 -6.06 12.78 -47.85
C GLU A 155 -7.31 12.60 -48.70
N LYS A 156 -8.50 12.60 -48.08
CA LYS A 156 -9.79 12.54 -48.81
C LYS A 156 -9.94 13.69 -49.80
N ARG A 157 -9.58 14.91 -49.41
CA ARG A 157 -9.59 16.07 -50.32
C ARG A 157 -8.57 15.93 -51.45
N ARG A 158 -7.38 15.42 -51.18
CA ARG A 158 -6.34 15.16 -52.19
C ARG A 158 -6.82 14.13 -53.21
N ASP A 159 -7.45 13.06 -52.75
CA ASP A 159 -8.02 12.02 -53.62
C ASP A 159 -9.17 12.57 -54.49
N VAL A 160 -10.07 13.37 -53.91
CA VAL A 160 -11.13 14.07 -54.66
C VAL A 160 -10.55 15.03 -55.73
N LEU A 161 -9.50 15.79 -55.40
CA LEU A 161 -8.83 16.67 -56.36
C LEU A 161 -8.09 15.91 -57.48
N LEU A 162 -7.73 14.64 -57.26
CA LEU A 162 -7.15 13.77 -58.29
C LEU A 162 -8.21 13.09 -59.17
N ARG A 163 -9.50 13.10 -58.76
CA ARG A 163 -10.59 12.35 -59.39
C ARG A 163 -11.54 13.19 -60.26
N GLY A 164 -11.38 14.52 -60.32
CA GLY A 164 -12.17 15.42 -61.16
C GLY A 164 -11.32 16.12 -62.24
N PRO A 165 -11.87 16.44 -63.44
CA PRO A 165 -11.18 17.30 -64.41
C PRO A 165 -10.83 18.64 -63.75
N ARG A 166 -9.55 19.02 -63.74
CA ARG A 166 -9.12 20.31 -63.18
C ARG A 166 -9.76 21.42 -64.00
N GLU A 167 -10.63 22.21 -63.39
CA GLU A 167 -11.07 23.45 -64.02
C GLU A 167 -9.88 24.44 -64.08
N PRO A 168 -9.74 25.21 -65.18
CA PRO A 168 -8.64 26.15 -65.38
C PRO A 168 -8.46 27.09 -64.18
N GLY A 169 -7.20 27.21 -63.75
CA GLY A 169 -6.83 27.90 -62.52
C GLY A 169 -7.24 29.37 -62.49
N VAL A 170 -7.84 29.76 -61.37
CA VAL A 170 -7.97 31.15 -60.97
C VAL A 170 -7.02 31.36 -59.79
N GLY A 171 -5.93 32.09 -60.07
CA GLY A 171 -5.14 32.73 -59.03
C GLY A 171 -5.90 33.91 -58.42
N ALA A 172 -5.18 34.61 -57.54
CA ALA A 172 -5.42 35.94 -57.02
C ALA A 172 -5.92 36.06 -55.56
N GLU A 173 -4.97 36.51 -54.73
CA GLU A 173 -5.04 37.30 -53.49
C GLU A 173 -6.36 37.46 -52.71
N LEU A 174 -6.33 37.02 -51.45
CA LEU A 174 -7.11 37.65 -50.38
C LEU A 174 -6.19 38.00 -49.20
N ASN A 175 -5.73 39.25 -49.26
CA ASN A 175 -5.26 40.04 -48.14
C ASN A 175 -6.31 40.03 -47.01
N VAL A 176 -6.10 39.25 -45.96
CA VAL A 176 -6.89 39.40 -44.73
C VAL A 176 -6.18 40.45 -43.89
N ALA A 177 -6.63 41.69 -44.07
CA ALA A 177 -6.31 42.80 -43.21
C ALA A 177 -6.57 42.40 -41.74
N PHE A 178 -5.55 42.60 -40.91
CA PHE A 178 -5.69 42.70 -39.46
C PHE A 178 -6.81 43.69 -39.15
N HIS A 179 -7.90 43.20 -38.56
CA HIS A 179 -8.90 44.03 -37.92
C HIS A 179 -8.73 43.86 -36.42
N GLU A 180 -7.95 44.75 -35.81
CA GLU A 180 -8.02 45.02 -34.37
C GLU A 180 -9.41 45.59 -34.08
N GLY A 181 -10.27 44.75 -33.52
CA GLY A 181 -11.55 45.13 -32.91
C GLY A 181 -11.45 45.01 -31.39
N PRO A 182 -12.13 45.88 -30.63
CA PRO A 182 -11.80 46.21 -29.25
C PRO A 182 -12.20 45.11 -28.26
N HIS A 183 -11.41 45.06 -27.18
CA HIS A 183 -11.65 44.42 -25.90
C HIS A 183 -13.12 44.13 -25.59
N LYS A 184 -13.44 42.84 -25.45
CA LYS A 184 -14.57 42.37 -24.66
C LYS A 184 -14.02 41.48 -23.55
N GLU A 185 -14.00 42.05 -22.34
CA GLU A 185 -13.85 41.37 -21.06
C GLU A 185 -14.68 40.07 -21.05
N PRO A 186 -14.08 38.88 -20.85
CA PRO A 186 -14.82 37.70 -20.48
C PRO A 186 -15.03 37.71 -18.95
N ALA A 187 -16.30 37.60 -18.58
CA ALA A 187 -16.84 37.52 -17.24
C ALA A 187 -16.01 36.65 -16.27
N GLU A 188 -15.96 37.13 -15.02
CA GLU A 188 -15.41 36.49 -13.83
C GLU A 188 -15.68 34.97 -13.79
N SER A 189 -14.69 34.20 -14.24
CA SER A 189 -14.58 32.80 -13.89
C SER A 189 -14.13 32.75 -12.44
N ALA A 190 -14.97 32.22 -11.55
CA ALA A 190 -14.63 31.90 -10.18
C ALA A 190 -13.39 30.99 -10.16
N HIS A 191 -12.21 31.60 -10.04
CA HIS A 191 -11.01 30.90 -9.66
C HIS A 191 -11.21 30.49 -8.20
N GLN A 192 -11.46 29.20 -7.97
CA GLN A 192 -11.23 28.64 -6.64
C GLN A 192 -9.75 28.82 -6.37
N GLU A 193 -9.42 29.81 -5.54
CA GLU A 193 -8.08 29.97 -5.01
C GLU A 193 -7.64 28.66 -4.36
N LEU A 194 -6.43 28.22 -4.70
CA LEU A 194 -5.82 27.04 -4.13
C LEU A 194 -5.87 27.16 -2.60
N PRO A 195 -6.33 26.12 -1.87
CA PRO A 195 -6.45 26.21 -0.43
C PRO A 195 -5.07 26.50 0.17
N ASP A 196 -5.00 27.63 0.88
CA ASP A 196 -3.81 28.05 1.59
C ASP A 196 -3.44 26.99 2.65
N ILE A 197 -2.30 26.34 2.43
CA ILE A 197 -1.80 25.23 3.23
C ILE A 197 -1.59 25.68 4.68
N ALA A 198 -1.16 26.94 4.89
CA ALA A 198 -0.96 27.49 6.22
C ALA A 198 -2.28 27.55 7.02
N ASN A 199 -3.37 27.94 6.35
CA ASN A 199 -4.70 28.02 6.95
C ASN A 199 -5.36 26.65 7.22
N GLU A 200 -5.00 25.60 6.47
CA GLU A 200 -5.50 24.22 6.73
C GLU A 200 -4.78 23.53 7.89
N LEU A 201 -3.48 23.80 8.08
CA LEU A 201 -2.71 23.33 9.24
C LEU A 201 -3.28 23.90 10.55
N ASP A 202 -3.69 25.17 10.55
CA ASP A 202 -4.22 25.84 11.73
C ASP A 202 -5.65 25.35 12.11
N LYS A 203 -6.49 24.99 11.13
CA LYS A 203 -7.80 24.37 11.38
C LYS A 203 -7.71 23.01 12.06
N CYS A 204 -6.67 22.22 11.79
CA CYS A 204 -6.42 20.96 12.49
C CYS A 204 -5.94 21.18 13.92
N TYR A 205 -5.21 22.27 14.18
CA TYR A 205 -4.77 22.65 15.52
C TYR A 205 -5.97 23.10 16.39
N ILE A 206 -6.84 23.96 15.87
CA ILE A 206 -8.01 24.50 16.60
C ILE A 206 -9.07 23.42 16.91
N ARG A 207 -9.27 22.43 16.01
CA ARG A 207 -10.21 21.32 16.25
C ARG A 207 -9.79 20.44 17.44
N ARG A 208 -8.50 20.42 17.79
CA ARG A 208 -7.98 19.69 18.96
C ARG A 208 -8.10 20.50 20.25
N THR A 209 -8.00 21.82 20.21
CA THR A 209 -8.04 22.68 21.42
C THR A 209 -9.45 22.98 21.92
N THR A 210 -10.46 23.02 21.04
CA THR A 210 -11.84 23.42 21.40
C THR A 210 -12.88 22.30 21.24
N GLY A 211 -12.48 21.11 20.77
CA GLY A 211 -13.40 20.03 20.38
C GLY A 211 -13.48 18.81 21.29
N ALA A 212 -12.94 18.85 22.51
CA ALA A 212 -13.02 17.74 23.48
C ALA A 212 -13.81 18.12 24.76
N SER A 213 -14.95 18.79 24.60
CA SER A 213 -15.93 18.96 25.67
C SER A 213 -17.35 18.92 25.11
N SER A 214 -17.86 17.70 24.93
CA SER A 214 -19.30 17.43 24.87
C SER A 214 -19.59 16.16 25.68
N VAL A 215 -19.75 16.38 26.97
CA VAL A 215 -20.72 15.80 27.92
C VAL A 215 -20.98 14.27 27.92
N ASN A 216 -20.41 13.64 28.95
CA ASN A 216 -21.05 12.86 30.02
C ASN A 216 -21.82 11.56 29.70
N ALA A 217 -21.28 10.45 30.22
CA ALA A 217 -21.98 9.61 31.20
C ALA A 217 -20.98 9.04 32.23
N SER A 218 -20.99 9.64 33.42
CA SER A 218 -20.80 9.06 34.76
C SER A 218 -19.64 8.10 35.07
N SER A 219 -18.73 8.51 35.94
CA SER A 219 -18.50 7.85 37.24
C SER A 219 -17.55 8.68 38.11
N ALA A 220 -17.94 8.84 39.38
CA ALA A 220 -17.30 9.63 40.40
C ALA A 220 -16.15 8.89 41.13
N THR A 221 -15.48 9.64 42.03
CA THR A 221 -14.43 9.31 43.03
C THR A 221 -13.00 9.55 42.56
N SER A 222 -12.08 10.16 43.31
CA SER A 222 -12.07 10.71 44.67
C SER A 222 -10.87 11.66 44.80
N ASP A 223 -11.00 12.66 45.66
CA ASP A 223 -10.01 13.68 45.99
C ASP A 223 -8.67 13.12 46.48
N ARG A 224 -7.55 13.74 46.06
CA ARG A 224 -6.38 13.89 46.94
C ARG A 224 -5.44 15.03 46.53
N ASP A 225 -5.11 15.81 47.54
CA ASP A 225 -4.31 17.03 47.62
C ASP A 225 -2.90 16.99 47.01
N GLY A 226 -2.53 18.15 46.44
CA GLY A 226 -1.46 19.02 46.97
C GLY A 226 -0.01 18.59 46.76
N ASN A 227 0.65 19.23 45.81
CA ASN A 227 2.01 19.74 46.03
C ASN A 227 2.31 20.89 45.05
N GLU A 228 2.39 22.10 45.59
CA GLU A 228 2.93 23.28 44.93
C GLU A 228 4.45 23.15 44.85
N THR A 229 4.99 23.32 43.66
CA THR A 229 6.38 23.76 43.46
C THR A 229 6.36 24.75 42.31
N ASP A 230 6.39 26.03 42.67
CA ASP A 230 6.89 27.12 41.85
C ASP A 230 8.31 26.78 41.40
N ASP A 231 8.55 26.84 40.09
CA ASP A 231 9.89 27.05 39.55
C ASP A 231 9.75 27.99 38.36
N ASP A 232 10.14 29.24 38.61
CA ASP A 232 10.33 30.31 37.63
C ASP A 232 11.22 29.83 36.47
N LEU A 233 10.71 29.90 35.24
CA LEU A 233 11.57 29.83 34.06
C LEU A 233 11.33 31.01 33.13
N ASP A 234 12.41 31.76 33.03
CA ASP A 234 12.62 33.07 32.44
C ASP A 234 12.17 33.21 30.99
N SER A 235 11.67 34.39 30.67
CA SER A 235 11.20 34.79 29.35
C SER A 235 12.39 35.08 28.44
N LEU A 236 12.72 34.17 27.53
CA LEU A 236 13.69 34.44 26.48
C LEU A 236 13.02 35.26 25.36
N GLU A 237 13.25 36.58 25.39
CA GLU A 237 13.08 37.48 24.25
C GLU A 237 13.94 36.98 23.07
N VAL A 238 13.28 36.59 21.98
CA VAL A 238 13.95 36.27 20.72
C VAL A 238 14.01 37.55 19.87
N ASP A 239 15.19 38.17 19.88
CA ASP A 239 15.58 39.34 19.08
C ASP A 239 15.37 39.06 17.57
N SER A 240 14.40 39.74 16.98
CA SER A 240 14.07 39.66 15.55
C SER A 240 15.14 40.40 14.72
N ARG A 241 16.14 39.66 14.24
CA ARG A 241 17.10 40.15 13.24
C ARG A 241 16.77 39.61 11.86
N THR A 242 16.36 40.52 10.99
CA THR A 242 16.27 40.38 9.55
C THR A 242 17.62 39.96 8.96
N ALA A 243 17.66 38.87 8.20
CA ALA A 243 18.80 38.51 7.37
C ALA A 243 18.32 38.10 5.97
N GLU A 244 18.67 38.93 4.99
CA GLU A 244 18.42 38.74 3.58
C GLU A 244 19.30 37.61 2.99
N GLY A 245 18.64 36.75 2.21
CA GLY A 245 19.12 35.89 1.11
C GLY A 245 20.58 35.42 1.01
N LYS A 246 20.75 34.09 0.96
CA LYS A 246 21.37 33.35 -0.16
C LYS A 246 21.10 31.84 0.00
N SER A 247 20.95 31.16 -1.14
CA SER A 247 20.59 29.74 -1.24
C SER A 247 21.58 28.83 -0.52
N GLU A 248 21.08 28.04 0.42
CA GLU A 248 21.80 26.87 0.94
C GLU A 248 20.93 25.63 0.74
N ASP A 249 21.55 24.63 0.11
CA ASP A 249 20.98 23.34 -0.20
C ASP A 249 20.41 22.68 1.06
N VAL A 250 19.12 22.35 1.02
CA VAL A 250 18.44 21.57 2.06
C VAL A 250 19.03 20.15 2.02
N TYR A 251 20.04 19.91 2.86
CA TYR A 251 20.58 18.58 3.09
C TYR A 251 19.57 17.77 3.91
N VAL A 252 18.64 17.09 3.21
CA VAL A 252 17.80 16.05 3.83
C VAL A 252 18.71 14.89 4.19
N SER A 253 18.89 14.65 5.49
CA SER A 253 19.60 13.47 5.98
C SER A 253 18.80 12.21 5.60
N GLU A 254 19.14 11.63 4.45
CA GLU A 254 18.83 10.23 4.13
C GLU A 254 19.63 9.33 5.08
N TYR A 255 19.03 8.97 6.22
CA TYR A 255 19.43 7.73 6.88
C TYR A 255 18.90 6.55 6.06
N GLN A 256 19.60 6.28 4.97
CA GLN A 256 19.50 5.05 4.19
C GLN A 256 19.98 3.90 5.09
N MET A 257 19.05 3.24 5.79
CA MET A 257 19.32 1.91 6.35
C MET A 257 19.45 0.96 5.16
N GLY A 258 20.69 0.75 4.71
CA GLY A 258 21.02 -0.15 3.61
C GLY A 258 20.51 -1.57 3.87
N PRO A 259 20.20 -2.35 2.82
CA PRO A 259 19.76 -3.73 2.98
C PRO A 259 20.90 -4.57 3.57
N LEU A 260 20.63 -5.19 4.72
CA LEU A 260 21.49 -6.22 5.29
C LEU A 260 21.52 -7.41 4.32
N SER A 261 22.67 -7.59 3.67
CA SER A 261 22.97 -8.76 2.84
C SER A 261 22.74 -10.05 3.64
N PRO A 262 22.07 -11.07 3.07
CA PRO A 262 21.92 -12.35 3.74
C PRO A 262 23.30 -13.01 3.88
N ALA A 263 23.67 -13.30 5.12
CA ALA A 263 24.87 -14.06 5.46
C ALA A 263 24.90 -15.38 4.64
N LYS A 264 25.98 -15.54 3.86
CA LYS A 264 26.31 -16.80 3.19
C LYS A 264 26.50 -17.88 4.25
N ILE A 265 25.61 -18.85 4.27
CA ILE A 265 25.81 -20.13 4.95
C ILE A 265 26.91 -20.88 4.17
N PRO A 266 28.01 -21.33 4.80
CA PRO A 266 28.99 -22.17 4.12
C PRO A 266 28.36 -23.55 3.90
N VAL A 267 28.15 -23.92 2.63
CA VAL A 267 27.87 -25.31 2.26
C VAL A 267 29.21 -26.04 2.27
N GLU A 268 29.43 -26.81 3.33
CA GLU A 268 30.53 -27.76 3.44
C GLU A 268 30.26 -28.93 2.48
N VAL A 269 30.91 -28.90 1.31
CA VAL A 269 30.88 -29.98 0.33
C VAL A 269 31.82 -31.08 0.82
N ARG A 270 31.23 -32.17 1.32
CA ARG A 270 31.95 -33.40 1.68
C ARG A 270 32.34 -34.14 0.38
N PRO A 271 33.60 -34.59 0.21
CA PRO A 271 34.01 -35.29 -1.00
C PRO A 271 33.44 -36.72 -1.01
N LYS A 272 32.90 -37.16 -2.15
CA LYS A 272 32.66 -38.58 -2.43
C LYS A 272 33.96 -39.19 -2.91
N GLU A 273 34.55 -40.06 -2.11
CA GLU A 273 35.60 -40.97 -2.54
C GLU A 273 35.05 -42.01 -3.53
N ALA A 274 35.87 -42.30 -4.52
CA ALA A 274 35.72 -43.39 -5.47
C ALA A 274 36.05 -44.73 -4.79
N GLY A 275 35.37 -45.82 -5.19
CA GLY A 275 35.79 -47.15 -4.78
C GLY A 275 34.86 -48.29 -5.19
N SER A 276 35.27 -48.98 -6.28
CA SER A 276 34.84 -50.28 -6.83
C SER A 276 33.45 -50.40 -7.47
#